data_AF-A0A950A8C1-F1
#
_entry.id   AF-A0A950A8C1-F1
#
_cell.length_a   1.000
_cell.length_b   1.000
_cell.length_c   1.000
_cell.angle_alpha   90.00
_cell.angle_beta   90.00
_cell.angle_gamma   90.00
#
_symmetry.space_group_name_H-M   'P 1'
#
loop_
_entity.id
_entity.type
_entity.pdbx_description
1 polymer ?
#
loop_
_entity_poly.entity_id
_entity_poly.type
_entity_poly.pdbx_seq_one_letter_code
_entity_poly.pdbx_strand_id
1 'polypeptide(L)'
;MTASLADDASETGLSEAEAKRRLEKRGRRRRRGTGRSYLSIVVANVFTVFNLILVVFGVITLVFGDARDALFLGILVVNSGIGIFQEVRAKRAVDRLSLVVAARANVVRDSEPRSVPVEDVVRDDVVRLGPGDQVIADGVLLRATDLRLDESSLTGESEPVARGVRDEIRSGAYVVEGTAAYRVTAVGDDSFASRITGEARSFRHPRSPLQQAIDRLLYVTVVLVVLLGTLLGFALHHRHASTRTAAATSTAGVVSLVPEGLIVLVSITYAAAAYRMSRRGVLAQQLNAIESLASVDTLCTDKTGTLTEATLRVVDLLPASGRDVQTLREMLGAFAASASNRNATLEAIAEACPAEPREILAEVPFSSRRRWSAIQFADGSFYLGAPGRIPPGDLGSTAEEQQDGGRRVVMFARGESALPADAGERPEAGLEPWGLVVLAEQLRPHVRETIAYLLQQDIDIKILSGDSSRTAAAIAGDVGVPVKQAVDGSAIPEDPEARRRFAAETT
;
A
#
# COMPACT_ATOMS: atom_id res chain seq x y z
N MET A 1 -3.61 -51.56 1.81
CA MET A 1 -2.80 -50.90 0.76
C MET A 1 -3.63 -49.80 0.09
N THR A 2 -4.17 -48.85 0.87
CA THR A 2 -5.19 -47.87 0.43
C THR A 2 -5.03 -46.49 1.09
N ALA A 3 -3.86 -46.18 1.66
CA ALA A 3 -3.59 -44.90 2.31
C ALA A 3 -2.64 -43.97 1.52
N SER A 4 -2.21 -44.35 0.31
CA SER A 4 -1.16 -43.62 -0.44
C SER A 4 -1.68 -42.68 -1.53
N LEU A 5 -2.99 -42.67 -1.83
CA LEU A 5 -3.54 -41.89 -2.97
C LEU A 5 -4.20 -40.55 -2.58
N ALA A 6 -4.26 -40.22 -1.29
CA ALA A 6 -4.86 -38.97 -0.82
C ALA A 6 -3.85 -37.83 -0.59
N ASP A 7 -2.55 -38.14 -0.47
CA ASP A 7 -1.49 -37.12 -0.23
C ASP A 7 -0.93 -36.50 -1.53
N ASP A 8 -0.94 -37.23 -2.66
CA ASP A 8 -0.42 -36.74 -3.95
C ASP A 8 -1.30 -35.67 -4.61
N ALA A 9 -2.61 -35.66 -4.31
CA ALA A 9 -3.52 -34.63 -4.81
C ALA A 9 -3.29 -33.25 -4.16
N SER A 10 -2.45 -33.16 -3.12
CA SER A 10 -2.26 -31.93 -2.36
C SER A 10 -1.34 -30.91 -3.04
N GLU A 11 -0.40 -31.34 -3.89
CA GLU A 11 0.60 -30.43 -4.49
C GLU A 11 0.30 -30.01 -5.93
N THR A 12 -0.49 -30.81 -6.65
CA THR A 12 -0.85 -30.55 -8.06
C THR A 12 -1.84 -29.39 -8.22
N GLY A 13 -2.40 -28.91 -7.11
CA GLY A 13 -3.40 -27.85 -7.12
C GLY A 13 -4.74 -28.28 -7.72
N LEU A 14 -5.65 -27.32 -7.89
CA LEU A 14 -6.96 -27.54 -8.51
C LEU A 14 -6.85 -27.60 -10.04
N SER A 15 -7.80 -28.25 -10.70
CA SER A 15 -7.93 -28.06 -12.15
C SER A 15 -8.56 -26.70 -12.47
N GLU A 16 -8.26 -26.11 -13.63
CA GLU A 16 -8.83 -24.81 -14.02
C GLU A 16 -10.36 -24.86 -14.08
N ALA A 17 -10.92 -25.99 -14.53
CA ALA A 17 -12.37 -26.22 -14.57
C ALA A 17 -13.00 -26.27 -13.18
N GLU A 18 -12.32 -26.90 -12.21
CA GLU A 18 -12.76 -26.97 -10.81
C GLU A 18 -12.72 -25.58 -10.15
N ALA A 19 -11.61 -24.86 -10.33
CA ALA A 19 -11.44 -23.51 -9.82
C ALA A 19 -12.53 -22.57 -10.37
N LYS A 20 -12.80 -22.63 -11.67
CA LYS A 20 -13.87 -21.84 -12.30
C LYS A 20 -15.26 -22.20 -11.76
N ARG A 21 -15.57 -23.49 -11.60
CA ARG A 21 -16.85 -23.93 -11.02
C ARG A 21 -17.03 -23.42 -9.59
N ARG A 22 -15.96 -23.47 -8.79
CA ARG A 22 -15.97 -22.95 -7.41
C ARG A 22 -16.12 -21.44 -7.37
N LEU A 23 -15.49 -20.72 -8.29
CA LEU A 23 -15.64 -19.27 -8.43
C LEU A 23 -17.07 -18.89 -8.81
N GLU A 24 -17.69 -19.64 -9.73
CA GLU A 24 -19.09 -19.46 -10.12
C GLU A 24 -20.05 -19.77 -8.97
N LYS A 25 -19.82 -20.86 -8.22
CA LYS A 25 -20.63 -21.27 -7.06
C LYS A 25 -20.52 -20.31 -5.87
N ARG A 26 -19.32 -19.79 -5.61
CA ARG A 26 -19.08 -18.71 -4.63
C ARG A 26 -19.78 -17.41 -5.06
N GLY A 27 -20.10 -17.29 -6.35
CA GLY A 27 -20.54 -16.07 -6.99
C GLY A 27 -19.36 -15.16 -7.24
N ARG A 28 -19.33 -14.50 -8.40
CA ARG A 28 -18.47 -13.34 -8.62
C ARG A 28 -18.82 -12.35 -7.53
N ARG A 29 -17.98 -12.21 -6.50
CA ARG A 29 -18.16 -11.13 -5.55
C ARG A 29 -18.22 -9.86 -6.39
N ARG A 30 -19.31 -9.10 -6.22
CA ARG A 30 -19.25 -7.67 -6.55
C ARG A 30 -17.96 -7.21 -5.91
N ARG A 31 -17.06 -6.66 -6.72
CA ARG A 31 -15.98 -5.81 -6.21
C ARG A 31 -16.54 -5.16 -4.96
N ARG A 32 -15.90 -5.36 -3.82
CA ARG A 32 -16.01 -4.38 -2.75
C ARG A 32 -15.28 -3.13 -3.22
N GLY A 33 -15.74 -2.63 -4.35
CA GLY A 33 -15.49 -1.32 -4.83
C GLY A 33 -16.20 -0.49 -3.80
N THR A 34 -15.41 0.17 -3.00
CA THR A 34 -15.68 1.49 -2.47
C THR A 34 -16.28 2.47 -3.51
N GLY A 35 -16.34 2.11 -4.80
CA GLY A 35 -17.07 2.82 -5.84
C GLY A 35 -18.59 2.75 -5.71
N ARG A 36 -19.25 3.87 -6.02
CA ARG A 36 -20.72 4.03 -6.07
C ARG A 36 -21.38 2.98 -6.97
N SER A 37 -22.51 2.41 -6.53
CA SER A 37 -23.34 1.54 -7.38
C SER A 37 -24.03 2.35 -8.50
N TYR A 38 -24.33 1.72 -9.64
CA TYR A 38 -25.11 2.37 -10.71
C TYR A 38 -26.47 2.88 -10.21
N LEU A 39 -27.13 2.13 -9.33
CA LEU A 39 -28.38 2.56 -8.72
C LEU A 39 -28.19 3.81 -7.85
N SER A 40 -27.11 3.87 -7.07
CA SER A 40 -26.80 5.05 -6.27
C SER A 40 -26.46 6.27 -7.12
N ILE A 41 -25.92 6.09 -8.33
CA ILE A 41 -25.69 7.18 -9.31
C ILE A 41 -27.04 7.73 -9.78
N VAL A 42 -27.96 6.84 -10.18
CA VAL A 42 -29.31 7.25 -10.61
C VAL A 42 -30.04 7.97 -9.48
N VAL A 43 -30.05 7.41 -8.28
CA VAL A 43 -30.70 8.03 -7.12
C VAL A 43 -30.08 9.38 -6.78
N ALA A 44 -28.75 9.50 -6.79
CA ALA A 44 -28.07 10.76 -6.48
C ALA A 44 -28.31 11.87 -7.51
N ASN A 45 -28.46 11.53 -8.79
CA ASN A 45 -28.75 12.51 -9.85
C ASN A 45 -30.25 12.86 -9.93
N VAL A 46 -31.15 11.94 -9.56
CA VAL A 46 -32.60 12.17 -9.61
C VAL A 46 -33.11 12.85 -8.34
N PHE A 47 -32.68 12.40 -7.16
CA PHE A 47 -33.15 12.90 -5.87
C PHE A 47 -32.21 13.96 -5.29
N THR A 48 -32.04 15.06 -6.04
CA THR A 48 -31.32 16.25 -5.56
C THR A 48 -32.30 17.26 -4.95
N VAL A 49 -31.80 18.09 -4.04
CA VAL A 49 -32.59 19.21 -3.48
C VAL A 49 -33.03 20.19 -4.57
N PHE A 50 -32.23 20.35 -5.63
CA PHE A 50 -32.61 21.18 -6.79
C PHE A 50 -33.74 20.57 -7.60
N ASN A 51 -33.68 19.27 -7.90
CA ASN A 51 -34.78 18.58 -8.56
C ASN A 51 -36.05 18.62 -7.69
N LEU A 52 -35.92 18.55 -6.37
CA LEU A 52 -37.05 18.75 -5.46
C LEU A 52 -37.67 20.14 -5.61
N ILE A 53 -36.86 21.21 -5.67
CA ILE A 53 -37.35 22.58 -5.92
C ILE A 53 -38.09 22.65 -7.26
N LEU A 54 -37.50 22.13 -8.34
CA LEU A 54 -38.12 22.12 -9.67
C LEU A 54 -39.44 21.34 -9.69
N VAL A 55 -39.50 20.19 -9.01
CA VAL A 55 -40.71 19.39 -8.91
C VAL A 55 -41.79 20.16 -8.14
N VAL A 56 -41.45 20.81 -7.02
CA VAL A 56 -42.41 21.63 -6.24
C VAL A 56 -42.98 22.76 -7.09
N PHE A 57 -42.13 23.54 -7.76
CA PHE A 57 -42.58 24.63 -8.64
C PHE A 57 -43.29 24.12 -9.90
N GLY A 58 -42.94 22.93 -10.39
CA GLY A 58 -43.62 22.27 -11.49
C GLY A 58 -45.04 21.89 -11.10
N VAL A 59 -45.24 21.31 -9.91
CA VAL A 59 -46.57 21.01 -9.37
C VAL A 59 -47.38 22.30 -9.18
N ILE A 60 -46.79 23.36 -8.64
CA ILE A 60 -47.46 24.67 -8.51
C ILE A 60 -47.91 25.18 -9.88
N THR A 61 -47.05 25.09 -10.90
CA THR A 61 -47.35 25.56 -12.26
C THR A 61 -48.43 24.70 -12.94
N LEU A 62 -48.43 23.39 -12.74
CA LEU A 62 -49.46 22.50 -13.29
C LEU A 62 -50.84 22.70 -12.63
N VAL A 63 -50.87 23.04 -11.33
CA VAL A 63 -52.11 23.25 -10.59
C VAL A 63 -52.68 24.66 -10.79
N PHE A 64 -51.82 25.68 -10.77
CA PHE A 64 -52.24 27.10 -10.74
C PHE A 64 -51.87 27.88 -12.02
N GLY A 65 -51.00 27.35 -12.88
CA GLY A 65 -50.46 28.00 -14.08
C GLY A 65 -51.00 27.43 -15.40
N ASP A 66 -50.31 27.69 -16.52
CA ASP A 66 -50.53 26.97 -17.78
C ASP A 66 -49.65 25.71 -17.82
N ALA A 67 -50.18 24.58 -18.28
CA ALA A 67 -49.39 23.36 -18.48
C ALA A 67 -48.24 23.56 -19.47
N ARG A 68 -48.36 24.52 -20.40
CA ARG A 68 -47.28 24.94 -21.31
C ARG A 68 -46.11 25.59 -20.58
N ASP A 69 -46.37 26.27 -19.47
CA ASP A 69 -45.32 26.90 -18.66
C ASP A 69 -44.53 25.84 -17.87
N ALA A 70 -45.09 24.63 -17.67
CA ALA A 70 -44.40 23.52 -17.02
C ALA A 70 -43.36 22.81 -17.92
N LEU A 71 -43.13 23.29 -19.15
CA LEU A 71 -42.13 22.73 -20.08
C LEU A 71 -40.71 22.72 -19.47
N PHE A 72 -40.42 23.60 -18.51
CA PHE A 72 -39.13 23.57 -17.79
C PHE A 72 -38.89 22.27 -17.01
N LEU A 73 -39.93 21.48 -16.68
CA LEU A 73 -39.75 20.13 -16.13
C LEU A 73 -39.02 19.20 -17.12
N GLY A 74 -39.05 19.50 -18.42
CA GLY A 74 -38.22 18.83 -19.42
C GLY A 74 -36.71 19.06 -19.17
N ILE A 75 -36.33 20.22 -18.63
CA ILE A 75 -34.94 20.52 -18.25
C ILE A 75 -34.50 19.55 -17.14
N LEU A 76 -35.35 19.26 -16.15
CA LEU A 76 -35.06 18.28 -15.10
C LEU A 76 -34.75 16.90 -15.68
N VAL A 77 -35.57 16.43 -16.64
CA VAL A 77 -35.39 15.12 -17.27
C VAL A 77 -34.10 15.07 -18.08
N VAL A 78 -33.84 16.11 -18.88
CA VAL A 78 -32.63 16.22 -19.71
C VAL A 78 -31.38 16.31 -18.82
N ASN A 79 -31.37 17.16 -17.81
CA ASN A 79 -30.22 17.35 -16.92
C ASN A 79 -29.93 16.11 -16.09
N SER A 80 -30.96 15.46 -15.54
CA SER A 80 -30.81 14.17 -14.84
C SER A 80 -30.28 13.09 -15.78
N GLY A 81 -30.79 13.03 -17.01
CA GLY A 81 -30.34 12.07 -18.02
C GLY A 81 -28.87 12.29 -18.42
N ILE A 82 -28.48 13.55 -18.67
CA ILE A 82 -27.09 13.93 -18.98
C ILE A 82 -26.18 13.59 -17.80
N GLY A 83 -26.55 13.95 -16.57
CA GLY A 83 -25.78 13.66 -15.36
C GLY A 83 -25.55 12.16 -15.16
N ILE A 84 -26.62 11.35 -15.25
CA ILE A 84 -26.53 9.89 -15.18
C ILE A 84 -25.63 9.35 -16.28
N PHE A 85 -25.82 9.77 -17.54
CA PHE A 85 -25.02 9.28 -18.67
C PHE A 85 -23.53 9.59 -18.49
N GLN A 86 -23.20 10.82 -18.10
CA GLN A 86 -21.84 11.26 -17.89
C GLN A 86 -21.17 10.53 -16.71
N GLU A 87 -21.86 10.39 -15.58
CA GLU A 87 -21.32 9.71 -14.40
C GLU A 87 -21.16 8.20 -14.65
N VAL A 88 -22.10 7.57 -15.37
CA VAL A 88 -21.98 6.16 -15.79
C VAL A 88 -20.79 5.96 -16.73
N ARG A 89 -20.60 6.85 -17.72
CA ARG A 89 -19.47 6.78 -18.66
C ARG A 89 -18.14 6.92 -17.92
N ALA A 90 -18.05 7.88 -17.00
CA ALA A 90 -16.88 8.06 -16.15
C ALA A 90 -16.57 6.84 -15.29
N LYS A 91 -17.58 6.31 -14.58
CA LYS A 91 -17.43 5.11 -13.76
C LYS A 91 -16.93 3.92 -14.59
N ARG A 92 -17.47 3.70 -15.79
CA ARG A 92 -17.01 2.62 -16.68
C ARG A 92 -15.54 2.75 -17.06
N ALA A 93 -15.06 3.98 -17.30
CA ALA A 93 -13.65 4.21 -17.61
C ALA A 93 -12.75 3.84 -16.42
N VAL A 94 -13.14 4.21 -15.19
CA VAL A 94 -12.43 3.87 -13.95
C VAL A 94 -12.49 2.37 -13.65
N ASP A 95 -13.66 1.74 -13.82
CA ASP A 95 -13.84 0.31 -13.60
C ASP A 95 -12.94 -0.54 -14.52
N ARG A 96 -12.75 -0.11 -15.78
CA ARG A 96 -11.92 -0.84 -16.75
C ARG A 96 -10.43 -0.74 -16.41
N LEU A 97 -9.96 0.41 -15.96
CA LEU A 97 -8.55 0.61 -15.59
C LEU A 97 -8.19 -0.09 -14.28
N SER A 98 -9.10 -0.10 -13.31
CA SER A 98 -8.90 -0.83 -12.05
C SER A 98 -8.78 -2.35 -12.20
N LEU A 99 -9.17 -2.93 -13.35
CA LEU A 99 -8.92 -4.36 -13.63
C LEU A 99 -7.46 -4.62 -14.05
N VAL A 100 -6.75 -3.60 -14.51
CA VAL A 100 -5.36 -3.72 -15.02
C VAL A 100 -4.34 -3.69 -13.88
N VAL A 101 -4.68 -3.09 -12.73
CA VAL A 101 -3.80 -2.90 -11.56
C VAL A 101 -4.17 -3.83 -10.40
N ALA A 102 -4.96 -4.88 -10.66
CA ALA A 102 -5.36 -5.83 -9.62
C ALA A 102 -4.14 -6.64 -9.13
N ALA A 103 -4.01 -6.79 -7.81
CA ALA A 103 -2.99 -7.62 -7.19
C ALA A 103 -3.11 -9.07 -7.71
N ARG A 104 -1.96 -9.70 -7.97
CA ARG A 104 -1.89 -11.07 -8.50
C ARG A 104 -1.31 -12.01 -7.47
N ALA A 105 -1.78 -13.25 -7.48
CA ALA A 105 -1.27 -14.34 -6.68
C ALA A 105 -0.79 -15.48 -7.58
N ASN A 106 0.27 -16.16 -7.15
CA ASN A 106 0.81 -17.32 -7.86
C ASN A 106 0.17 -18.58 -7.28
N VAL A 107 -0.80 -19.14 -8.02
CA VAL A 107 -1.49 -20.39 -7.68
C VAL A 107 -0.92 -21.55 -8.50
N VAL A 108 -1.06 -22.77 -8.00
CA VAL A 108 -0.83 -23.98 -8.79
C VAL A 108 -2.19 -24.47 -9.28
N ARG A 109 -2.37 -24.54 -10.60
CA ARG A 109 -3.56 -25.10 -11.24
C ARG A 109 -3.16 -25.97 -12.42
N ASP A 110 -3.81 -27.12 -12.57
CA ASP A 110 -3.41 -28.16 -13.54
C ASP A 110 -1.92 -28.55 -13.41
N SER A 111 -1.40 -28.63 -12.18
CA SER A 111 0.02 -28.89 -11.85
C SER A 111 1.03 -27.83 -12.31
N GLU A 112 0.59 -26.71 -12.88
CA GLU A 112 1.44 -25.63 -13.34
C GLU A 112 1.25 -24.35 -12.51
N PRO A 113 2.33 -23.58 -12.25
CA PRO A 113 2.22 -22.28 -11.62
C PRO A 113 1.53 -21.29 -12.58
N ARG A 114 0.48 -20.63 -12.09
CA ARG A 114 -0.28 -19.60 -12.80
C ARG A 114 -0.43 -18.37 -11.94
N SER A 115 -0.20 -17.22 -12.55
CA SER A 115 -0.49 -15.94 -11.92
C SER A 115 -1.95 -15.59 -12.18
N VAL A 116 -2.77 -15.45 -11.13
CA VAL A 116 -4.19 -15.09 -11.22
C VAL A 116 -4.49 -13.86 -10.35
N PRO A 117 -5.49 -13.04 -10.66
CA PRO A 117 -5.93 -11.99 -9.75
C PRO A 117 -6.29 -12.56 -8.37
N VAL A 118 -5.95 -11.85 -7.29
CA VAL A 118 -6.25 -12.30 -5.91
C VAL A 118 -7.74 -12.56 -5.71
N GLU A 119 -8.62 -11.81 -6.38
CA GLU A 119 -10.08 -12.02 -6.35
C GLU A 119 -10.55 -13.35 -6.96
N ASP A 120 -9.75 -13.94 -7.86
CA ASP A 120 -10.06 -15.21 -8.53
C ASP A 120 -9.54 -16.42 -7.73
N VAL A 121 -8.91 -16.20 -6.58
CA VAL A 121 -8.47 -17.25 -5.67
C VAL A 121 -9.66 -17.83 -4.93
N VAL A 122 -9.77 -19.15 -4.94
CA VAL A 122 -10.88 -19.92 -4.35
C VAL A 122 -10.38 -20.83 -3.24
N ARG A 123 -11.33 -21.33 -2.44
CA ARG A 123 -11.03 -22.34 -1.43
C ARG A 123 -10.42 -23.59 -2.08
N ASP A 124 -9.41 -24.13 -1.42
CA ASP A 124 -8.53 -25.23 -1.82
C ASP A 124 -7.59 -24.94 -3.00
N ASP A 125 -7.49 -23.69 -3.48
CA ASP A 125 -6.34 -23.32 -4.33
C ASP A 125 -5.03 -23.55 -3.55
N VAL A 126 -3.99 -23.95 -4.26
CA VAL A 126 -2.63 -24.03 -3.71
C VAL A 126 -1.89 -22.78 -4.12
N VAL A 127 -1.49 -21.96 -3.15
CA VAL A 127 -0.78 -20.70 -3.39
C VAL A 127 0.68 -20.88 -3.02
N ARG A 128 1.59 -20.40 -3.86
CA ARG A 128 3.03 -20.35 -3.59
C ARG A 128 3.40 -18.99 -3.04
N LEU A 129 4.29 -18.99 -2.06
CA LEU A 129 4.82 -17.82 -1.39
C LEU A 129 6.34 -17.86 -1.41
N GLY A 130 6.96 -16.72 -1.71
CA GLY A 130 8.38 -16.45 -1.52
C GLY A 130 8.60 -15.20 -0.65
N PRO A 131 9.86 -14.85 -0.38
CA PRO A 131 10.21 -13.67 0.41
C PRO A 131 9.56 -12.39 -0.16
N GLY A 132 8.92 -11.61 0.70
CA GLY A 132 8.19 -10.39 0.34
C GLY A 132 6.73 -10.61 -0.08
N ASP A 133 6.29 -11.85 -0.33
CA ASP A 133 4.90 -12.12 -0.66
C ASP A 133 3.99 -11.97 0.57
N GLN A 134 2.79 -11.43 0.35
CA GLN A 134 1.74 -11.39 1.36
C GLN A 134 0.91 -12.69 1.33
N VAL A 135 0.55 -13.19 2.50
CA VAL A 135 -0.47 -14.24 2.65
C VAL A 135 -1.83 -13.63 2.29
N ILE A 136 -2.33 -13.91 1.09
CA ILE A 136 -3.55 -13.30 0.54
C ILE A 136 -4.86 -13.90 1.08
N ALA A 137 -4.81 -15.12 1.62
CA ALA A 137 -5.96 -15.88 2.08
C ALA A 137 -5.54 -16.77 3.26
N ASP A 138 -6.47 -17.08 4.16
CA ASP A 138 -6.16 -18.01 5.25
C ASP A 138 -5.97 -19.41 4.66
N GLY A 139 -5.09 -20.20 5.27
CA GLY A 139 -4.81 -21.53 4.76
C GLY A 139 -3.93 -22.38 5.65
N VAL A 140 -3.59 -23.56 5.14
CA VAL A 140 -2.74 -24.54 5.82
C VAL A 140 -1.52 -24.82 4.96
N LEU A 141 -0.34 -24.76 5.56
CA LEU A 141 0.93 -25.00 4.87
C LEU A 141 1.04 -26.45 4.41
N LEU A 142 1.37 -26.63 3.13
CA LEU A 142 1.68 -27.92 2.51
C LEU A 142 3.20 -28.13 2.43
N ARG A 143 3.94 -27.06 2.14
CA ARG A 143 5.40 -27.02 2.13
C ARG A 143 5.89 -25.73 2.78
N ALA A 144 6.97 -25.83 3.52
CA ALA A 144 7.67 -24.71 4.12
C ALA A 144 9.16 -25.03 4.20
N THR A 145 10.00 -24.16 3.63
CA THR A 145 11.46 -24.25 3.71
C THR A 145 11.94 -22.97 4.37
N ASP A 146 12.43 -23.08 5.62
CA ASP A 146 12.90 -21.95 6.44
C ASP A 146 11.91 -20.77 6.52
N LEU A 147 10.61 -21.08 6.50
CA LEU A 147 9.55 -20.07 6.44
C LEU A 147 9.47 -19.28 7.76
N ARG A 148 9.60 -17.96 7.66
CA ARG A 148 9.27 -17.02 8.73
C ARG A 148 8.26 -16.00 8.24
N LEU A 149 7.20 -15.79 9.02
CA LEU A 149 6.15 -14.85 8.72
C LEU A 149 6.18 -13.66 9.70
N ASP A 150 6.07 -12.46 9.16
CA ASP A 150 5.76 -11.26 9.92
C ASP A 150 4.23 -11.18 10.11
N GLU A 151 3.80 -11.35 11.35
CA GLU A 151 2.41 -11.26 11.78
C GLU A 151 2.13 -9.97 12.59
N SER A 152 3.04 -8.99 12.56
CA SER A 152 2.93 -7.72 13.30
C SER A 152 1.66 -6.95 12.97
N SER A 153 1.28 -6.93 11.69
CA SER A 153 0.03 -6.30 11.22
C SER A 153 -1.25 -6.95 11.79
N LEU A 154 -1.15 -8.19 12.28
CA LEU A 154 -2.28 -8.97 12.80
C LEU A 154 -2.28 -9.10 14.33
N THR A 155 -1.09 -9.14 14.93
CA THR A 155 -0.90 -9.48 16.34
C THR A 155 -0.27 -8.35 17.16
N GLY A 156 0.37 -7.38 16.50
CA GLY A 156 1.16 -6.33 17.14
C GLY A 156 2.56 -6.77 17.58
N GLU A 157 2.90 -8.05 17.41
CA GLU A 157 4.22 -8.60 17.76
C GLU A 157 5.19 -8.46 16.59
N SER A 158 6.34 -7.81 16.82
CA SER A 158 7.29 -7.45 15.76
C SER A 158 8.28 -8.56 15.38
N GLU A 159 8.37 -9.66 16.15
CA GLU A 159 9.31 -10.73 15.84
C GLU A 159 8.74 -11.74 14.81
N PRO A 160 9.47 -12.01 13.69
CA PRO A 160 9.02 -12.98 12.70
C PRO A 160 8.88 -14.39 13.26
N VAL A 161 7.70 -14.97 13.09
CA VAL A 161 7.33 -16.27 13.64
C VAL A 161 7.64 -17.37 12.63
N ALA A 162 8.39 -18.39 13.05
CA ALA A 162 8.64 -19.57 12.23
C ALA A 162 7.38 -20.43 12.09
N ARG A 163 7.13 -20.93 10.87
CA ARG A 163 5.98 -21.79 10.57
C ARG A 163 6.43 -23.03 9.80
N GLY A 164 5.86 -24.17 10.16
CA GLY A 164 6.15 -25.48 9.58
C GLY A 164 5.03 -26.02 8.70
N VAL A 165 5.30 -27.16 8.07
CA VAL A 165 4.31 -27.91 7.29
C VAL A 165 3.14 -28.29 8.20
N ARG A 166 1.90 -28.12 7.69
CA ARG A 166 0.61 -28.29 8.38
C ARG A 166 0.21 -27.19 9.37
N ASP A 167 1.04 -26.17 9.58
CA ASP A 167 0.62 -25.01 10.38
C ASP A 167 -0.45 -24.18 9.63
N GLU A 168 -1.34 -23.56 10.41
CA GLU A 168 -2.29 -22.58 9.91
C GLU A 168 -1.61 -21.23 9.72
N ILE A 169 -1.87 -20.59 8.59
CA ILE A 169 -1.41 -19.24 8.29
C ILE A 169 -2.61 -18.32 8.02
N ARG A 170 -2.45 -17.06 8.41
CA ARG A 170 -3.52 -16.07 8.36
C ARG A 170 -3.27 -15.04 7.27
N SER A 171 -4.34 -14.66 6.58
CA SER A 171 -4.29 -13.56 5.62
C SER A 171 -3.82 -12.27 6.27
N GLY A 172 -2.96 -11.51 5.58
CA GLY A 172 -2.38 -10.26 6.06
C GLY A 172 -0.94 -10.36 6.57
N ALA A 173 -0.44 -11.57 6.85
CA ALA A 173 0.97 -11.79 7.20
C ALA A 173 1.88 -11.68 5.97
N TYR A 174 3.16 -11.39 6.17
CA TYR A 174 4.17 -11.29 5.10
C TYR A 174 5.28 -12.32 5.27
N VAL A 175 5.78 -12.88 4.17
CA VAL A 175 6.95 -13.76 4.22
C VAL A 175 8.21 -12.92 4.37
N VAL A 176 8.91 -13.10 5.49
CA VAL A 176 10.20 -12.45 5.76
C VAL A 176 11.33 -13.26 5.16
N GLU A 177 11.29 -14.57 5.37
CA GLU A 177 12.32 -15.51 4.93
C GLU A 177 11.68 -16.85 4.51
N GLY A 178 12.39 -17.57 3.64
CA GLY A 178 12.00 -18.90 3.20
C GLY A 178 11.00 -18.91 2.06
N THR A 179 10.55 -20.10 1.70
CA THR A 179 9.51 -20.32 0.68
C THR A 179 8.47 -21.28 1.20
N ALA A 180 7.24 -21.14 0.67
CA ALA A 180 6.14 -21.99 1.09
C ALA A 180 5.11 -22.24 -0.01
N ALA A 181 4.35 -23.30 0.17
CA ALA A 181 3.11 -23.53 -0.56
C ALA A 181 2.03 -23.88 0.46
N TYR A 182 0.85 -23.27 0.34
CA TYR A 182 -0.25 -23.51 1.26
C TYR A 182 -1.56 -23.72 0.51
N ARG A 183 -2.44 -24.51 1.11
CA ARG A 183 -3.80 -24.72 0.62
C ARG A 183 -4.73 -23.72 1.28
N VAL A 184 -5.45 -22.98 0.46
CA VAL A 184 -6.39 -21.94 0.89
C VAL A 184 -7.60 -22.55 1.59
N THR A 185 -7.89 -22.12 2.81
CA THR A 185 -9.07 -22.57 3.59
C THR A 185 -10.18 -21.54 3.61
N ALA A 186 -9.84 -20.24 3.68
CA ALA A 186 -10.81 -19.14 3.71
C ALA A 186 -10.35 -17.93 2.88
N VAL A 187 -11.28 -17.36 2.11
CA VAL A 187 -11.03 -16.31 1.12
C VAL A 187 -12.01 -15.14 1.25
N GLY A 188 -11.54 -13.91 1.06
CA GLY A 188 -12.40 -12.72 1.14
C GLY A 188 -12.98 -12.54 2.55
N ASP A 189 -14.30 -12.37 2.69
CA ASP A 189 -14.99 -12.15 3.97
C ASP A 189 -14.70 -13.18 5.03
N ASP A 190 -14.51 -14.42 4.61
CA ASP A 190 -14.29 -15.52 5.53
C ASP A 190 -12.85 -15.53 6.05
N SER A 191 -11.97 -14.73 5.44
CA SER A 191 -10.57 -14.60 5.85
C SER A 191 -10.43 -13.77 7.13
N PHE A 192 -9.39 -14.07 7.90
CA PHE A 192 -9.07 -13.42 9.16
C PHE A 192 -8.86 -11.91 8.98
N ALA A 193 -8.07 -11.49 7.98
CA ALA A 193 -7.84 -10.08 7.68
C ALA A 193 -9.16 -9.32 7.43
N SER A 194 -10.11 -9.91 6.70
CA SER A 194 -11.40 -9.27 6.39
C SER A 194 -12.32 -9.17 7.60
N ARG A 195 -12.24 -10.11 8.55
CA ARG A 195 -13.00 -10.06 9.80
C ARG A 195 -12.49 -8.95 10.71
N ILE A 196 -11.17 -8.84 10.90
CA ILE A 196 -10.55 -7.76 11.69
C ILE A 196 -10.82 -6.39 11.07
N THR A 197 -10.63 -6.22 9.76
CA THR A 197 -10.94 -4.93 9.10
C THR A 197 -12.43 -4.65 8.96
N GLY A 198 -13.28 -5.68 8.99
CA GLY A 198 -14.73 -5.57 8.98
C GLY A 198 -15.28 -4.96 10.28
N GLU A 199 -14.71 -5.34 11.42
CA GLU A 199 -15.09 -4.83 12.75
C GLU A 199 -14.60 -3.40 13.00
N ALA A 200 -13.47 -2.99 12.41
CA ALA A 200 -12.93 -1.62 12.54
C ALA A 200 -13.65 -0.56 11.68
N ARG A 201 -14.57 -0.94 10.77
CA ARG A 201 -15.07 -0.08 9.67
C ARG A 201 -16.29 0.79 9.97
N SER A 202 -16.56 1.11 11.23
CA SER A 202 -17.62 2.09 11.57
C SER A 202 -17.18 3.56 11.50
N PHE A 203 -15.96 3.86 11.03
CA PHE A 203 -15.56 5.25 10.74
C PHE A 203 -16.17 5.70 9.41
N ARG A 204 -17.32 6.39 9.49
CA ARG A 204 -17.82 7.18 8.35
C ARG A 204 -16.79 8.28 8.08
N HIS A 205 -16.22 8.28 6.88
CA HIS A 205 -15.32 9.37 6.48
C HIS A 205 -16.06 10.71 6.59
N PRO A 206 -15.44 11.73 7.22
CA PRO A 206 -16.00 13.07 7.26
C PRO A 206 -16.13 13.62 5.82
N ARG A 207 -17.11 14.53 5.63
CA ARG A 207 -17.33 15.21 4.34
C ARG A 207 -16.09 16.00 3.94
N SER A 208 -15.72 15.97 2.68
CA SER A 208 -14.59 16.74 2.17
C SER A 208 -14.87 18.25 2.18
N PRO A 209 -13.84 19.11 2.24
CA PRO A 209 -14.01 20.57 2.22
C PRO A 209 -14.94 21.12 1.12
N LEU A 210 -14.82 20.63 -0.12
CA LEU A 210 -15.65 20.99 -1.27
C LEU A 210 -17.07 20.48 -1.10
N GLN A 211 -17.26 19.28 -0.55
CA GLN A 211 -18.62 18.81 -0.21
C GLN A 211 -19.28 19.75 0.81
N GLN A 212 -18.53 20.19 1.83
CA GLN A 212 -19.03 21.15 2.81
C GLN A 212 -19.33 22.52 2.17
N ALA A 213 -18.51 22.97 1.22
CA ALA A 213 -18.73 24.20 0.48
C ALA A 213 -19.97 24.13 -0.43
N ILE A 214 -20.16 23.00 -1.12
CA ILE A 214 -21.35 22.73 -1.95
C ILE A 214 -22.60 22.64 -1.07
N ASP A 215 -22.53 21.95 0.07
CA ASP A 215 -23.63 21.88 1.03
C ASP A 215 -23.99 23.28 1.55
N ARG A 216 -22.99 24.10 1.89
CA ARG A 216 -23.21 25.49 2.32
C ARG A 216 -23.85 26.32 1.23
N LEU A 217 -23.37 26.21 -0.02
CA LEU A 217 -23.98 26.88 -1.16
C LEU A 217 -25.43 26.43 -1.35
N LEU A 218 -25.69 25.13 -1.25
CA LEU A 218 -27.04 24.56 -1.34
C LEU A 218 -27.97 25.16 -0.29
N TYR A 219 -27.54 25.22 0.98
CA TYR A 219 -28.34 25.83 2.05
C TYR A 219 -28.61 27.31 1.78
N VAL A 220 -27.60 28.07 1.35
CA VAL A 220 -27.76 29.49 0.99
C VAL A 220 -28.76 29.66 -0.16
N THR A 221 -28.65 28.85 -1.22
CA THR A 221 -29.58 28.89 -2.37
C THR A 221 -31.00 28.54 -1.92
N VAL A 222 -31.20 27.52 -1.08
CA VAL A 222 -32.53 27.15 -0.56
C VAL A 222 -33.13 28.29 0.24
N VAL A 223 -32.36 28.89 1.16
CA VAL A 223 -32.82 30.04 1.96
C VAL A 223 -33.21 31.22 1.05
N LEU A 224 -32.38 31.51 0.04
CA LEU A 224 -32.64 32.59 -0.92
C LEU A 224 -33.88 32.31 -1.78
N VAL A 225 -34.05 31.07 -2.26
CA VAL A 225 -35.22 30.62 -3.03
C VAL A 225 -36.50 30.78 -2.22
N VAL A 226 -36.49 30.37 -0.95
CA VAL A 226 -37.66 30.51 -0.06
C VAL A 226 -37.95 31.99 0.22
N LEU A 227 -36.92 32.78 0.55
CA LEU A 227 -37.06 34.20 0.84
C LEU A 227 -37.58 35.00 -0.36
N LEU A 228 -36.96 34.85 -1.53
CA LEU A 228 -37.36 35.56 -2.74
C LEU A 228 -38.69 35.04 -3.28
N GLY A 229 -38.94 33.73 -3.21
CA GLY A 229 -40.22 33.13 -3.60
C GLY A 229 -41.39 33.65 -2.77
N THR A 230 -41.21 33.74 -1.45
CA THR A 230 -42.23 34.30 -0.54
C THR A 230 -42.43 35.79 -0.74
N LEU A 231 -41.36 36.57 -0.86
CA LEU A 231 -41.43 38.02 -1.12
C LEU A 231 -42.13 38.33 -2.45
N LEU A 232 -41.77 37.60 -3.51
CA LEU A 232 -42.35 37.77 -4.84
C LEU A 232 -43.82 37.34 -4.85
N GLY A 233 -44.15 36.22 -4.19
CA GLY A 233 -45.54 35.79 -4.00
C GLY A 233 -46.39 36.83 -3.27
N PHE A 234 -45.87 37.40 -2.18
CA PHE A 234 -46.53 38.46 -1.42
C PHE A 234 -46.72 39.73 -2.26
N ALA A 235 -45.70 40.17 -2.99
CA ALA A 235 -45.77 41.34 -3.86
C ALA A 235 -46.80 41.16 -4.99
N LEU A 236 -46.85 39.98 -5.61
CA LEU A 236 -47.81 39.67 -6.68
C LEU A 236 -49.24 39.57 -6.13
N HIS A 237 -49.41 39.04 -4.91
CA HIS A 237 -50.69 39.03 -4.22
C HIS A 237 -51.19 40.47 -3.94
N HIS A 238 -50.33 41.34 -3.40
CA HIS A 238 -50.66 42.74 -3.14
C HIS A 238 -50.98 43.55 -4.40
N ARG A 239 -50.39 43.19 -5.55
CA ARG A 239 -50.71 43.81 -6.85
C ARG A 239 -51.98 43.25 -7.49
N HIS A 240 -52.73 42.40 -6.80
CA HIS A 240 -53.90 41.69 -7.32
C HIS A 240 -53.62 40.97 -8.65
N ALA A 241 -52.40 40.44 -8.81
CA ALA A 241 -52.05 39.65 -9.98
C ALA A 241 -52.92 38.38 -10.01
N SER A 242 -53.29 37.93 -11.21
CA SER A 242 -53.99 36.67 -11.37
C SER A 242 -53.13 35.52 -10.80
N THR A 243 -53.76 34.50 -10.21
CA THR A 243 -53.07 33.32 -9.66
C THR A 243 -52.14 32.67 -10.69
N ARG A 244 -52.55 32.67 -11.97
CA ARG A 244 -51.77 32.18 -13.10
C ARG A 244 -50.51 33.02 -13.36
N THR A 245 -50.66 34.34 -13.41
CA THR A 245 -49.51 35.26 -13.57
C THR A 245 -48.56 35.15 -12.38
N ALA A 246 -49.10 35.01 -11.16
CA ALA A 246 -48.32 34.83 -9.96
C ALA A 246 -47.51 33.53 -9.98
N ALA A 247 -48.14 32.40 -10.30
CA ALA A 247 -47.48 31.10 -10.40
C ALA A 247 -46.38 31.10 -11.49
N ALA A 248 -46.67 31.64 -12.68
CA ALA A 248 -45.70 31.70 -13.78
C ALA A 248 -44.49 32.59 -13.44
N THR A 249 -44.74 33.78 -12.88
CA THR A 249 -43.66 34.75 -12.56
C THR A 249 -42.80 34.27 -11.41
N SER A 250 -43.41 33.73 -10.34
CA SER A 250 -42.68 33.16 -9.21
C SER A 250 -41.84 31.95 -9.62
N THR A 251 -42.39 31.07 -10.47
CA THR A 251 -41.66 29.92 -10.97
C THR A 251 -40.48 30.33 -11.85
N ALA A 252 -40.69 31.21 -12.84
CA ALA A 252 -39.61 31.67 -13.72
C ALA A 252 -38.49 32.38 -12.95
N GLY A 253 -38.84 33.24 -11.98
CA GLY A 253 -37.88 33.94 -11.14
C GLY A 253 -37.07 33.01 -10.25
N VAL A 254 -37.76 32.11 -9.53
CA VAL A 254 -37.12 31.24 -8.53
C VAL A 254 -36.31 30.11 -9.18
N VAL A 255 -36.82 29.50 -10.25
CA VAL A 255 -36.10 28.43 -10.98
C VAL A 255 -34.77 28.95 -11.55
N SER A 256 -34.72 30.22 -12.00
CA SER A 256 -33.49 30.82 -12.53
C SER A 256 -32.34 30.93 -11.50
N LEU A 257 -32.64 30.80 -10.20
CA LEU A 257 -31.65 30.87 -9.13
C LEU A 257 -30.98 29.52 -8.83
N VAL A 258 -31.46 28.44 -9.44
CA VAL A 258 -30.99 27.07 -9.19
C VAL A 258 -29.73 26.80 -10.03
N PRO A 259 -28.55 26.61 -9.43
CA PRO A 259 -27.29 26.41 -10.17
C PRO A 259 -27.11 24.95 -10.61
N GLU A 260 -28.01 24.45 -11.46
CA GLU A 260 -28.05 23.03 -11.88
C GLU A 260 -26.74 22.58 -12.55
N GLY A 261 -26.14 23.45 -13.36
CA GLY A 261 -24.89 23.16 -14.07
C GLY A 261 -23.69 22.91 -13.14
N LEU A 262 -23.71 23.45 -11.92
CA LEU A 262 -22.59 23.36 -10.99
C LEU A 262 -22.37 21.92 -10.49
N ILE A 263 -23.44 21.20 -10.12
CA ILE A 263 -23.34 19.81 -9.61
C ILE A 263 -22.78 18.89 -10.70
N VAL A 264 -23.27 19.04 -11.93
CA VAL A 264 -22.83 18.26 -13.07
C VAL A 264 -21.36 18.52 -13.35
N LEU A 265 -20.94 19.79 -13.36
CA LEU A 265 -19.56 20.18 -13.59
C LEU A 265 -18.60 19.59 -12.53
N VAL A 266 -18.99 19.65 -11.26
CA VAL A 266 -18.21 19.06 -10.16
C VAL A 266 -18.05 17.55 -10.36
N SER A 267 -19.14 16.86 -10.67
CA SER A 267 -19.15 15.39 -10.88
C SER A 267 -18.27 14.97 -12.06
N ILE A 268 -18.35 15.70 -13.18
CA ILE A 268 -17.48 15.49 -14.36
C ILE A 268 -16.01 15.75 -14.00
N THR A 269 -15.73 16.82 -13.26
CA THR A 269 -14.36 17.19 -12.91
C THR A 269 -13.70 16.11 -12.06
N TYR A 270 -14.41 15.57 -11.06
CA TYR A 270 -13.92 14.45 -10.26
C TYR A 270 -13.71 13.19 -11.09
N ALA A 271 -14.66 12.85 -11.95
CA ALA A 271 -14.54 11.74 -12.89
C ALA A 271 -13.29 11.85 -13.77
N ALA A 272 -13.04 13.03 -14.34
CA ALA A 272 -11.87 13.30 -15.16
C ALA A 272 -10.57 13.23 -14.34
N ALA A 273 -10.57 13.74 -13.11
CA ALA A 273 -9.44 13.63 -12.19
C ALA A 273 -9.12 12.16 -11.86
N ALA A 274 -10.12 11.37 -11.47
CA ALA A 274 -9.98 9.94 -11.21
C ALA A 274 -9.43 9.18 -12.42
N TYR A 275 -9.92 9.51 -13.62
CA TYR A 275 -9.43 8.93 -14.86
C TYR A 275 -7.96 9.27 -15.13
N ARG A 276 -7.55 10.54 -14.96
CA ARG A 276 -6.14 10.96 -15.12
C ARG A 276 -5.21 10.30 -14.12
N MET A 277 -5.62 10.19 -12.86
CA MET A 277 -4.85 9.49 -11.80
C MET A 277 -4.69 8.00 -12.12
N SER A 278 -5.76 7.36 -12.55
CA SER A 278 -5.73 5.94 -12.91
C SER A 278 -4.83 5.63 -14.10
N ARG A 279 -4.73 6.53 -15.09
CA ARG A 279 -3.75 6.40 -16.18
C ARG A 279 -2.29 6.47 -15.73
N ARG A 280 -2.02 6.98 -14.53
CA ARG A 280 -0.69 7.03 -13.90
C ARG A 280 -0.49 5.94 -12.84
N GLY A 281 -1.36 4.92 -12.81
CA GLY A 281 -1.28 3.83 -11.84
C GLY A 281 -1.90 4.12 -10.47
N VAL A 282 -2.49 5.30 -10.25
CA VAL A 282 -3.11 5.65 -8.96
C VAL A 282 -4.60 5.35 -8.97
N LEU A 283 -5.05 4.47 -8.07
CA LEU A 283 -6.45 4.08 -7.94
C LEU A 283 -7.15 4.83 -6.80
N ALA A 284 -7.86 5.91 -7.14
CA ALA A 284 -8.74 6.60 -6.19
C ALA A 284 -9.97 5.72 -5.87
N GLN A 285 -9.96 5.09 -4.71
CA GLN A 285 -11.04 4.22 -4.23
C GLN A 285 -12.33 4.99 -3.90
N GLN A 286 -12.22 6.28 -3.57
CA GLN A 286 -13.35 7.16 -3.28
C GLN A 286 -13.09 8.54 -3.89
N LEU A 287 -14.16 9.25 -4.31
CA LEU A 287 -14.03 10.56 -4.99
C LEU A 287 -13.53 11.66 -4.05
N ASN A 288 -13.92 11.63 -2.78
CA ASN A 288 -13.41 12.50 -1.72
C ASN A 288 -11.90 12.32 -1.51
N ALA A 289 -11.32 11.15 -1.76
CA ALA A 289 -9.88 10.92 -1.57
C ALA A 289 -9.02 11.80 -2.49
N ILE A 290 -9.49 12.11 -3.70
CA ILE A 290 -8.80 13.00 -4.65
C ILE A 290 -8.65 14.40 -4.07
N GLU A 291 -9.71 14.86 -3.41
CA GLU A 291 -9.75 16.19 -2.81
C GLU A 291 -8.99 16.23 -1.49
N SER A 292 -9.18 15.20 -0.64
CA SER A 292 -8.40 15.05 0.58
C SER A 292 -6.91 15.09 0.29
N LEU A 293 -6.45 14.41 -0.78
CA LEU A 293 -5.05 14.44 -1.22
C LEU A 293 -4.57 15.87 -1.58
N ALA A 294 -5.44 16.69 -2.17
CA ALA A 294 -5.12 18.07 -2.53
C ALA A 294 -5.11 19.03 -1.31
N SER A 295 -5.60 18.59 -0.17
CA SER A 295 -5.62 19.35 1.09
C SER A 295 -4.73 18.73 2.17
N VAL A 296 -3.85 17.78 1.79
CA VAL A 296 -2.88 17.20 2.73
C VAL A 296 -1.87 18.26 3.10
N ASP A 297 -1.72 18.48 4.40
CA ASP A 297 -0.69 19.30 5.04
C ASP A 297 0.35 18.43 5.76
N THR A 298 -0.02 17.20 6.15
CA THR A 298 0.88 16.23 6.78
C THR A 298 0.73 14.84 6.13
N LEU A 299 1.82 14.30 5.61
CA LEU A 299 1.92 12.94 5.11
C LEU A 299 2.59 12.03 6.14
N CYS A 300 1.79 11.17 6.79
CA CYS A 300 2.31 10.05 7.56
C CYS A 300 2.53 8.86 6.62
N THR A 301 3.77 8.43 6.45
CA THR A 301 4.13 7.29 5.59
C THR A 301 4.77 6.18 6.41
N ASP A 302 4.46 4.94 6.04
CA ASP A 302 5.23 3.79 6.52
C ASP A 302 6.63 3.81 5.87
N LYS A 303 7.61 3.19 6.51
CA LYS A 303 8.95 2.97 5.96
C LYS A 303 8.93 1.78 5.01
N THR A 304 8.62 0.60 5.54
CA THR A 304 8.81 -0.69 4.86
C THR A 304 7.83 -0.81 3.69
N GLY A 305 8.34 -1.09 2.49
CA GLY A 305 7.53 -1.28 1.30
C GLY A 305 6.93 0.00 0.70
N THR A 306 7.02 1.15 1.40
CA THR A 306 6.55 2.45 0.90
C THR A 306 7.71 3.37 0.52
N LEU A 307 8.67 3.59 1.42
CA LEU A 307 9.89 4.36 1.12
C LEU A 307 11.03 3.47 0.63
N THR A 308 11.09 2.26 1.17
CA THR A 308 12.15 1.29 0.88
C THR A 308 11.61 0.07 0.13
N GLU A 309 12.51 -0.58 -0.60
CA GLU A 309 12.32 -1.90 -1.19
C GLU A 309 12.77 -2.98 -0.20
N ALA A 310 12.40 -4.23 -0.44
CA ALA A 310 12.82 -5.36 0.41
C ALA A 310 14.30 -5.74 0.22
N THR A 311 15.00 -5.07 -0.70
CA THR A 311 16.41 -5.32 -1.05
C THR A 311 17.34 -4.39 -0.26
N LEU A 312 18.62 -4.79 -0.15
CA LEU A 312 19.66 -3.97 0.48
C LEU A 312 20.55 -3.33 -0.60
N ARG A 313 21.22 -2.24 -0.23
CA ARG A 313 22.33 -1.66 -1.00
C ARG A 313 23.55 -1.47 -0.12
N VAL A 314 24.72 -1.52 -0.75
CA VAL A 314 25.96 -1.07 -0.11
C VAL A 314 25.99 0.46 -0.12
N VAL A 315 26.14 1.04 1.06
CA VAL A 315 26.28 2.49 1.28
C VAL A 315 27.75 2.87 1.24
N ASP A 316 28.61 2.06 1.88
CA ASP A 316 30.04 2.35 1.97
C ASP A 316 30.89 1.07 2.12
N LEU A 317 32.14 1.17 1.69
CA LEU A 317 33.17 0.14 1.78
C LEU A 317 34.42 0.74 2.42
N LEU A 318 34.69 0.36 3.66
CA LEU A 318 35.77 0.94 4.44
C LEU A 318 36.88 -0.10 4.65
N PRO A 319 38.05 0.04 4.01
CA PRO A 319 39.16 -0.89 4.16
C PRO A 319 39.83 -0.74 5.53
N ALA A 320 40.34 -1.85 6.06
CA ALA A 320 41.18 -1.83 7.25
C ALA A 320 42.54 -1.16 6.95
N SER A 321 43.23 -0.71 8.00
CA SER A 321 44.53 -0.04 7.87
C SER A 321 45.52 -0.86 7.04
N GLY A 322 46.11 -0.22 6.01
CA GLY A 322 47.06 -0.86 5.11
C GLY A 322 46.44 -1.67 3.96
N ARG A 323 45.11 -1.64 3.80
CA ARG A 323 44.39 -2.22 2.66
C ARG A 323 43.83 -1.13 1.74
N ASP A 324 43.71 -1.45 0.47
CA ASP A 324 43.08 -0.59 -0.53
C ASP A 324 41.60 -0.95 -0.71
N VAL A 325 40.76 0.06 -0.96
CA VAL A 325 39.31 -0.08 -1.23
C VAL A 325 39.10 -0.96 -2.46
N GLN A 326 39.95 -0.85 -3.48
CA GLN A 326 39.79 -1.62 -4.72
C GLN A 326 40.02 -3.11 -4.49
N THR A 327 41.08 -3.48 -3.76
CA THR A 327 41.34 -4.87 -3.37
C THR A 327 40.21 -5.45 -2.52
N LEU A 328 39.68 -4.66 -1.57
CA LEU A 328 38.52 -5.05 -0.77
C LEU A 328 37.30 -5.31 -1.67
N ARG A 329 36.99 -4.39 -2.58
CA ARG A 329 35.88 -4.47 -3.53
C ARG A 329 35.98 -5.72 -4.41
N GLU A 330 37.15 -5.98 -4.99
CA GLU A 330 37.38 -7.14 -5.85
C GLU A 330 37.18 -8.46 -5.10
N MET A 331 37.70 -8.57 -3.88
CA MET A 331 37.55 -9.79 -3.08
C MET A 331 36.14 -9.97 -2.53
N LEU A 332 35.46 -8.91 -2.11
CA LEU A 332 34.04 -8.95 -1.74
C LEU A 332 33.16 -9.36 -2.91
N GLY A 333 33.43 -8.81 -4.10
CA GLY A 333 32.75 -9.18 -5.33
C GLY A 333 32.94 -10.65 -5.66
N ALA A 334 34.18 -11.15 -5.64
CA ALA A 334 34.47 -12.56 -5.88
C ALA A 334 33.81 -13.47 -4.83
N PHE A 335 33.82 -13.07 -3.56
CA PHE A 335 33.15 -13.78 -2.48
C PHE A 335 31.64 -13.90 -2.73
N ALA A 336 30.97 -12.78 -3.00
CA ALA A 336 29.53 -12.73 -3.25
C ALA A 336 29.14 -13.43 -4.55
N ALA A 337 29.97 -13.32 -5.59
CA ALA A 337 29.76 -13.98 -6.88
C ALA A 337 29.86 -15.51 -6.77
N SER A 338 30.75 -16.01 -5.91
CA SER A 338 31.04 -17.45 -5.79
C SER A 338 30.13 -18.17 -4.79
N ALA A 339 29.60 -17.48 -3.77
CA ALA A 339 28.77 -18.11 -2.74
C ALA A 339 27.62 -18.96 -3.30
N SER A 340 27.43 -20.17 -2.76
CA SER A 340 26.38 -21.11 -3.20
C SER A 340 24.97 -20.62 -2.91
N ASN A 341 24.80 -19.82 -1.85
CA ASN A 341 23.54 -19.20 -1.48
C ASN A 341 23.73 -17.70 -1.22
N ARG A 342 23.07 -16.87 -2.04
CA ARG A 342 23.10 -15.42 -1.90
C ARG A 342 21.89 -14.96 -1.10
N ASN A 343 22.15 -14.49 0.12
CA ASN A 343 21.16 -13.73 0.88
C ASN A 343 21.16 -12.26 0.43
N ALA A 344 20.19 -11.46 0.90
CA ALA A 344 20.06 -10.04 0.54
C ALA A 344 21.35 -9.22 0.76
N THR A 345 22.21 -9.61 1.72
CA THR A 345 23.52 -8.95 1.93
C THR A 345 24.51 -9.28 0.81
N LEU A 346 24.61 -10.55 0.43
CA LEU A 346 25.49 -10.97 -0.66
C LEU A 346 24.98 -10.49 -2.02
N GLU A 347 23.67 -10.42 -2.22
CA GLU A 347 23.09 -9.79 -3.43
C GLU A 347 23.49 -8.32 -3.54
N ALA A 348 23.33 -7.55 -2.46
CA ALA A 348 23.73 -6.14 -2.44
C ALA A 348 25.25 -5.96 -2.68
N ILE A 349 26.08 -6.84 -2.12
CA ILE A 349 27.53 -6.81 -2.33
C ILE A 349 27.86 -7.18 -3.78
N ALA A 350 27.22 -8.19 -4.37
CA ALA A 350 27.46 -8.60 -5.75
C ALA A 350 27.06 -7.50 -6.76
N GLU A 351 25.98 -6.76 -6.47
CA GLU A 351 25.57 -5.61 -7.30
C GLU A 351 26.56 -4.45 -7.18
N ALA A 352 26.98 -4.09 -5.96
CA ALA A 352 27.91 -2.99 -5.72
C ALA A 352 29.36 -3.31 -6.12
N CYS A 353 29.73 -4.59 -6.13
CA CYS A 353 31.08 -5.09 -6.40
C CYS A 353 31.02 -6.21 -7.47
N PRO A 354 30.79 -5.90 -8.75
CA PRO A 354 30.70 -6.92 -9.79
C PRO A 354 32.04 -7.63 -9.97
N ALA A 355 32.04 -8.96 -9.92
CA ALA A 355 33.21 -9.79 -10.19
C ALA A 355 32.81 -11.14 -10.79
N GLU A 356 33.74 -11.77 -11.49
CA GLU A 356 33.60 -13.15 -11.95
C GLU A 356 33.69 -14.13 -10.75
N PRO A 357 32.85 -15.18 -10.71
CA PRO A 357 32.96 -16.21 -9.70
C PRO A 357 34.30 -16.95 -9.82
N ARG A 358 34.86 -17.32 -8.67
CA ARG A 358 36.11 -18.06 -8.56
C ARG A 358 35.84 -19.50 -8.15
N GLU A 359 36.79 -20.39 -8.45
CA GLU A 359 36.73 -21.78 -8.02
C GLU A 359 36.82 -21.89 -6.50
N ILE A 360 35.83 -22.57 -5.90
CA ILE A 360 35.70 -22.74 -4.46
C ILE A 360 36.32 -24.08 -4.05
N LEU A 361 37.28 -24.03 -3.14
CA LEU A 361 37.88 -25.24 -2.55
C LEU A 361 37.03 -25.78 -1.38
N ALA A 362 36.46 -24.88 -0.58
CA ALA A 362 35.55 -25.19 0.51
C ALA A 362 34.65 -24.00 0.82
N GLU A 363 33.46 -24.24 1.36
CA GLU A 363 32.50 -23.19 1.73
C GLU A 363 31.81 -23.51 3.05
N VAL A 364 31.61 -22.46 3.84
CA VAL A 364 30.71 -22.44 4.99
C VAL A 364 29.57 -21.47 4.69
N PRO A 365 28.38 -21.97 4.30
CA PRO A 365 27.27 -21.10 3.93
C PRO A 365 26.75 -20.32 5.14
N PHE A 366 26.18 -19.14 4.89
CA PHE A 366 25.59 -18.32 5.94
C PHE A 366 24.48 -19.06 6.67
N SER A 367 24.41 -18.88 7.99
CA SER A 367 23.26 -19.31 8.78
C SER A 367 23.01 -18.29 9.89
N SER A 368 21.74 -18.02 10.20
CA SER A 368 21.36 -17.05 11.25
C SER A 368 21.86 -17.43 12.64
N ARG A 369 22.08 -18.73 12.92
CA ARG A 369 22.72 -19.21 14.17
C ARG A 369 24.18 -18.75 14.28
N ARG A 370 24.96 -18.91 13.20
CA ARG A 370 26.38 -18.52 13.14
C ARG A 370 26.55 -17.01 13.03
N ARG A 371 25.75 -16.36 12.18
CA ARG A 371 25.89 -14.94 11.78
C ARG A 371 27.20 -14.62 11.06
N TRP A 372 27.79 -15.63 10.41
CA TRP A 372 28.95 -15.53 9.54
C TRP A 372 28.91 -16.62 8.47
N SER A 373 29.68 -16.42 7.40
CA SER A 373 29.93 -17.35 6.29
C SER A 373 31.39 -17.25 5.88
N ALA A 374 31.90 -18.26 5.19
CA ALA A 374 33.26 -18.25 4.69
C ALA A 374 33.41 -19.03 3.38
N ILE A 375 34.38 -18.64 2.56
CA ILE A 375 34.73 -19.29 1.30
C ILE A 375 36.24 -19.41 1.25
N GLN A 376 36.73 -20.59 0.90
CA GLN A 376 38.14 -20.84 0.66
C GLN A 376 38.42 -20.86 -0.83
N PHE A 377 39.29 -19.94 -1.26
CA PHE A 377 39.88 -19.90 -2.59
C PHE A 377 41.32 -20.43 -2.54
N ALA A 378 41.96 -20.55 -3.71
CA ALA A 378 43.36 -20.98 -3.81
C ALA A 378 44.35 -20.05 -3.08
N ASP A 379 44.01 -18.77 -2.95
CA ASP A 379 44.84 -17.74 -2.32
C ASP A 379 44.51 -17.48 -0.84
N GLY A 380 43.49 -18.13 -0.27
CA GLY A 380 43.18 -18.07 1.17
C GLY A 380 41.70 -18.27 1.52
N SER A 381 41.42 -18.28 2.82
CA SER A 381 40.07 -18.37 3.37
C SER A 381 39.54 -16.98 3.70
N PHE A 382 38.36 -16.63 3.20
CA PHE A 382 37.73 -15.33 3.42
C PHE A 382 36.44 -15.51 4.22
N TYR A 383 36.19 -14.57 5.12
CA TYR A 383 35.10 -14.62 6.07
C TYR A 383 34.26 -13.35 5.96
N LEU A 384 32.94 -13.50 6.02
CA LEU A 384 31.98 -12.40 6.06
C LEU A 384 31.01 -12.63 7.22
N GLY A 385 30.80 -11.64 8.08
CA GLY A 385 29.96 -11.83 9.26
C GLY A 385 29.72 -10.57 10.09
N ALA A 386 28.90 -10.70 11.13
CA ALA A 386 28.62 -9.57 12.03
C ALA A 386 29.88 -9.15 12.83
N PRO A 387 30.02 -7.85 13.20
CA PRO A 387 31.15 -7.36 14.02
C PRO A 387 31.34 -8.10 15.35
N GLY A 388 30.27 -8.64 15.94
CA GLY A 388 30.36 -9.46 17.16
C GLY A 388 30.87 -10.89 16.95
N ARG A 389 31.05 -11.32 15.70
CA ARG A 389 31.60 -12.65 15.32
C ARG A 389 33.00 -12.54 14.73
N ILE A 390 33.20 -11.54 13.87
CA ILE A 390 34.48 -11.23 13.27
C ILE A 390 34.92 -9.90 13.88
N PRO A 391 35.96 -9.88 14.73
CA PRO A 391 36.39 -8.66 15.41
C PRO A 391 36.75 -7.56 14.40
N PRO A 392 36.26 -6.32 14.59
CA PRO A 392 36.45 -5.23 13.64
C PRO A 392 37.88 -4.66 13.61
N GLY A 393 38.72 -5.01 14.58
CA GLY A 393 40.08 -4.49 14.67
C GLY A 393 40.10 -2.97 14.85
N ASP A 394 40.85 -2.29 13.99
CA ASP A 394 40.96 -0.83 13.93
C ASP A 394 39.67 -0.12 13.46
N LEU A 395 38.75 -0.85 12.83
CA LEU A 395 37.47 -0.32 12.35
C LEU A 395 36.36 -0.37 13.43
N GLY A 396 36.69 -0.73 14.68
CA GLY A 396 35.70 -0.91 15.74
C GLY A 396 34.84 0.32 16.02
N SER A 397 35.46 1.49 16.19
CA SER A 397 34.72 2.74 16.43
C SER A 397 33.81 3.11 15.26
N THR A 398 34.27 2.90 14.03
CA THR A 398 33.48 3.19 12.82
C THR A 398 32.33 2.20 12.66
N ALA A 399 32.54 0.93 12.99
CA ALA A 399 31.48 -0.06 12.99
C ALA A 399 30.39 0.30 14.00
N GLU A 400 30.77 0.68 15.22
CA GLU A 400 29.84 1.13 16.26
C GLU A 400 29.09 2.40 15.82
N GLU A 401 29.78 3.42 15.30
CA GLU A 401 29.17 4.65 14.80
C GLU A 401 28.13 4.38 13.70
N GLN A 402 28.43 3.50 12.74
CA GLN A 402 27.51 3.15 11.68
C GLN A 402 26.31 2.34 12.20
N GLN A 403 26.52 1.42 13.14
CA GLN A 403 25.44 0.67 13.79
C GLN A 403 24.55 1.59 14.63
N ASP A 404 25.13 2.54 15.36
CA ASP A 404 24.40 3.57 16.09
C ASP A 404 23.66 4.52 15.17
N GLY A 405 24.20 4.76 13.97
CA GLY A 405 23.51 5.40 12.86
C GLY A 405 22.44 4.55 12.19
N GLY A 406 22.04 3.41 12.76
CA GLY A 406 20.95 2.57 12.25
C GLY A 406 21.30 1.79 10.98
N ARG A 407 22.59 1.69 10.61
CA ARG A 407 23.04 0.94 9.43
C ARG A 407 23.27 -0.53 9.77
N ARG A 408 23.12 -1.37 8.75
CA ARG A 408 23.56 -2.76 8.83
C ARG A 408 25.04 -2.81 8.50
N VAL A 409 25.83 -3.46 9.35
CA VAL A 409 27.28 -3.50 9.23
C VAL A 409 27.76 -4.94 9.22
N VAL A 410 28.61 -5.30 8.26
CA VAL A 410 29.27 -6.61 8.20
C VAL A 410 30.77 -6.45 8.01
N MET A 411 31.53 -7.29 8.69
CA MET A 411 32.99 -7.38 8.62
C MET A 411 33.40 -8.38 7.55
N PHE A 412 34.43 -8.03 6.80
CA PHE A 412 35.16 -8.91 5.91
C PHE A 412 36.57 -9.12 6.44
N ALA A 413 37.00 -10.38 6.48
CA ALA A 413 38.29 -10.76 7.03
C ALA A 413 38.91 -11.95 6.28
N ARG A 414 40.22 -12.13 6.44
CA ARG A 414 40.98 -13.26 5.91
C ARG A 414 41.46 -14.16 7.03
N GLY A 415 41.36 -15.46 6.82
CA GLY A 415 42.00 -16.48 7.64
C GLY A 415 43.13 -17.16 6.89
N GLU A 416 44.15 -17.60 7.63
CA GLU A 416 45.31 -18.31 7.08
C GLU A 416 45.10 -19.84 7.02
N SER A 417 44.13 -20.36 7.77
CA SER A 417 43.86 -21.80 7.86
C SER A 417 42.83 -22.26 6.83
N ALA A 418 42.91 -23.55 6.47
CA ALA A 418 41.90 -24.19 5.62
C ALA A 418 40.57 -24.31 6.36
N LEU A 419 39.45 -24.16 5.65
CA LEU A 419 38.14 -24.21 6.28
C LEU A 419 37.87 -25.61 6.86
N PRO A 420 37.39 -25.71 8.11
CA PRO A 420 37.07 -26.99 8.72
C PRO A 420 35.85 -27.64 8.04
N ALA A 421 35.87 -28.98 7.93
CA ALA A 421 34.76 -29.74 7.38
C ALA A 421 33.46 -29.58 8.20
N ASP A 422 33.59 -29.44 9.53
CA ASP A 422 32.50 -29.10 10.45
C ASP A 422 32.74 -27.70 11.05
N ALA A 423 32.11 -26.68 10.46
CA ALA A 423 32.20 -25.32 10.94
C ALA A 423 31.31 -25.09 12.17
N GLY A 424 31.95 -24.82 13.31
CA GLY A 424 31.30 -24.49 14.59
C GLY A 424 30.56 -23.15 14.59
N GLU A 425 30.07 -22.73 15.76
CA GLU A 425 29.30 -21.48 15.88
C GLU A 425 30.15 -20.21 15.75
N ARG A 426 31.43 -20.30 16.09
CA ARG A 426 32.39 -19.19 15.98
C ARG A 426 33.38 -19.44 14.85
N PRO A 427 33.80 -18.38 14.14
CA PRO A 427 34.90 -18.50 13.20
C PRO A 427 36.21 -18.79 13.94
N GLU A 428 37.24 -19.16 13.18
CA GLU A 428 38.58 -19.40 13.71
C GLU A 428 39.16 -18.16 14.41
N ALA A 429 40.07 -18.37 15.35
CA ALA A 429 40.80 -17.28 16.00
C ALA A 429 41.89 -16.74 15.08
N GLY A 430 42.22 -15.45 15.20
CA GLY A 430 43.31 -14.83 14.43
C GLY A 430 42.92 -14.37 13.03
N LEU A 431 41.63 -14.13 12.77
CA LEU A 431 41.20 -13.51 11.50
C LEU A 431 41.79 -12.10 11.36
N GLU A 432 42.38 -11.84 10.20
CA GLU A 432 42.87 -10.52 9.82
C GLU A 432 41.71 -9.70 9.23
N PRO A 433 41.32 -8.57 9.84
CA PRO A 433 40.26 -7.72 9.30
C PRO A 433 40.73 -7.07 7.98
N TRP A 434 39.89 -7.16 6.96
CA TRP A 434 40.16 -6.59 5.63
C TRP A 434 39.32 -5.34 5.37
N GLY A 435 38.10 -5.30 5.89
CA GLY A 435 37.26 -4.11 5.79
C GLY A 435 35.86 -4.28 6.35
N LEU A 436 35.15 -3.15 6.38
CA LEU A 436 33.76 -3.00 6.77
C LEU A 436 32.90 -2.79 5.53
N VAL A 437 31.74 -3.43 5.49
CA VAL A 437 30.69 -3.14 4.50
C VAL A 437 29.50 -2.56 5.24
N VAL A 438 29.13 -1.33 4.89
CA VAL A 438 27.96 -0.64 5.43
C VAL A 438 26.82 -0.80 4.44
N LEU A 439 25.70 -1.33 4.91
CA LEU A 439 24.50 -1.60 4.13
C LEU A 439 23.29 -0.84 4.68
N ALA A 440 22.37 -0.51 3.79
CA ALA A 440 21.08 0.04 4.11
C ALA A 440 20.00 -0.55 3.20
N GLU A 441 18.73 -0.41 3.59
CA GLU A 441 17.61 -0.77 2.71
C GLU A 441 17.63 0.08 1.44
N GLN A 442 17.39 -0.55 0.31
CA GLN A 442 17.28 0.12 -0.98
C GLN A 442 16.08 1.07 -0.97
N LEU A 443 16.28 2.29 -1.46
CA LEU A 443 15.19 3.26 -1.59
C LEU A 443 14.40 2.95 -2.86
N ARG A 444 13.07 3.14 -2.80
CA ARG A 444 12.26 3.09 -4.02
C ARG A 444 12.69 4.16 -5.03
N PRO A 445 12.61 3.87 -6.34
CA PRO A 445 12.85 4.87 -7.38
C PRO A 445 12.03 6.13 -7.16
N HIS A 446 12.64 7.30 -7.41
CA HIS A 446 12.02 8.62 -7.28
C HIS A 446 11.54 9.01 -5.87
N VAL A 447 11.82 8.23 -4.81
CA VAL A 447 11.35 8.58 -3.47
C VAL A 447 11.94 9.92 -3.01
N ARG A 448 13.25 10.16 -3.23
CA ARG A 448 13.92 11.41 -2.89
C ARG A 448 13.31 12.62 -3.61
N GLU A 449 13.04 12.46 -4.91
CA GLU A 449 12.41 13.50 -5.73
C GLU A 449 10.98 13.80 -5.24
N THR A 450 10.25 12.75 -4.87
CA THR A 450 8.89 12.86 -4.35
C THR A 450 8.87 13.56 -2.98
N ILE A 451 9.76 13.16 -2.06
CA ILE A 451 9.92 13.79 -0.76
C ILE A 451 10.31 15.27 -0.92
N ALA A 452 11.31 15.57 -1.77
CA ALA A 452 11.73 16.94 -2.04
C ALA A 452 10.58 17.78 -2.62
N TYR A 453 9.78 17.22 -3.54
CA TYR A 453 8.60 17.89 -4.07
C TYR A 453 7.55 18.17 -2.99
N LEU A 454 7.24 17.20 -2.13
CA LEU A 454 6.28 17.37 -1.04
C LEU A 454 6.73 18.44 -0.04
N LEU A 455 8.01 18.44 0.34
CA LEU A 455 8.59 19.47 1.21
C LEU A 455 8.53 20.87 0.56
N GLN A 456 8.71 20.97 -0.76
CA GLN A 456 8.53 22.23 -1.50
C GLN A 456 7.07 22.70 -1.55
N GLN A 457 6.10 21.82 -1.30
CA GLN A 457 4.68 22.17 -1.18
C GLN A 457 4.27 22.44 0.28
N ASP A 458 5.23 22.62 1.19
CA ASP A 458 5.01 22.82 2.63
C ASP A 458 4.22 21.67 3.30
N ILE A 459 4.36 20.45 2.78
CA ILE A 459 3.77 19.25 3.38
C ILE A 459 4.73 18.69 4.43
N ASP A 460 4.29 18.59 5.68
CA ASP A 460 5.03 17.92 6.76
C ASP A 460 5.08 16.41 6.50
N ILE A 461 6.23 15.78 6.73
CA ILE A 461 6.41 14.35 6.43
C ILE A 461 6.80 13.64 7.71
N LYS A 462 6.02 12.62 8.07
CA LYS A 462 6.26 11.79 9.27
C LYS A 462 6.46 10.35 8.84
N ILE A 463 7.60 9.78 9.23
CA ILE A 463 7.92 8.38 8.95
C ILE A 463 7.54 7.54 10.17
N LEU A 464 6.69 6.56 9.96
CA LEU A 464 6.31 5.56 10.95
C LEU A 464 7.02 4.26 10.61
N SER A 465 7.69 3.65 11.60
CA SER A 465 8.44 2.41 11.41
C SER A 465 8.35 1.52 12.65
N GLY A 466 8.35 0.21 12.45
CA GLY A 466 8.51 -0.77 13.52
C GLY A 466 9.96 -1.01 13.94
N ASP A 467 10.93 -0.43 13.22
CA ASP A 467 12.35 -0.51 13.58
C ASP A 467 12.70 0.39 14.76
N SER A 468 13.93 0.24 15.24
CA SER A 468 14.51 1.20 16.17
C SER A 468 14.45 2.64 15.63
N SER A 469 14.26 3.60 16.55
CA SER A 469 14.26 5.03 16.23
C SER A 469 15.50 5.48 15.45
N ARG A 470 16.65 4.85 15.70
CA ARG A 470 17.92 5.10 14.99
C ARG A 470 17.85 4.69 13.52
N THR A 471 17.34 3.49 13.23
CA THR A 471 17.14 3.01 11.86
C THR A 471 16.13 3.87 11.10
N ALA A 472 15.04 4.28 11.76
CA ALA A 472 14.06 5.19 11.17
C ALA A 472 14.69 6.55 10.83
N ALA A 473 15.49 7.13 11.73
CA ALA A 473 16.22 8.39 11.48
C ALA A 473 17.19 8.28 10.29
N ALA A 474 17.91 7.16 10.19
CA ALA A 474 18.83 6.92 9.07
C ALA A 474 18.11 6.90 7.72
N ILE A 475 16.96 6.23 7.65
CA ILE A 475 16.14 6.19 6.43
C ILE A 475 15.53 7.55 6.13
N ALA A 476 15.05 8.28 7.13
CA ALA A 476 14.58 9.65 6.96
C ALA A 476 15.66 10.55 6.33
N GLY A 477 16.89 10.48 6.84
CA GLY A 477 18.05 11.16 6.24
C GLY A 477 18.32 10.71 4.80
N ASP A 478 18.27 9.41 4.53
CA ASP A 478 18.48 8.86 3.18
C ASP A 478 17.46 9.33 2.15
N VAL A 479 16.19 9.50 2.55
CA VAL A 479 15.12 9.99 1.65
C VAL A 479 15.06 11.51 1.58
N GLY A 480 15.83 12.22 2.41
CA GLY A 480 15.91 13.68 2.44
C GLY A 480 14.88 14.36 3.33
N VAL A 481 14.28 13.63 4.29
CA VAL A 481 13.42 14.22 5.33
C VAL A 481 14.31 14.81 6.43
N PRO A 482 14.14 16.10 6.80
CA PRO A 482 14.89 16.70 7.89
C PRO A 482 14.46 16.12 9.23
N VAL A 483 15.33 15.30 9.83
CA VAL A 483 15.07 14.69 11.14
C VAL A 483 15.37 15.70 12.24
N LYS A 484 14.35 16.05 13.04
CA LYS A 484 14.54 16.84 14.26
C LYS A 484 14.70 15.90 15.45
N GLN A 485 13.84 14.88 15.53
CA GLN A 485 13.85 13.93 16.64
C GLN A 485 13.18 12.62 16.22
N ALA A 486 13.92 11.52 16.27
CA ALA A 486 13.34 10.19 16.20
C ALA A 486 12.93 9.72 17.60
N VAL A 487 11.66 9.33 17.76
CA VAL A 487 11.08 8.99 19.06
C VAL A 487 10.57 7.55 19.03
N ASP A 488 10.78 6.83 20.14
CA ASP A 488 10.23 5.49 20.31
C ASP A 488 8.72 5.55 20.57
N GLY A 489 7.97 4.58 20.05
CA GLY A 489 6.52 4.47 20.25
C GLY A 489 6.12 4.42 21.72
N SER A 490 6.99 3.92 22.60
CA SER A 490 6.75 3.89 24.05
C SER A 490 6.64 5.28 24.69
N ALA A 491 7.13 6.33 24.03
CA ALA A 491 7.05 7.70 24.52
C ALA A 491 5.75 8.43 24.08
N ILE A 492 4.91 7.78 23.28
CA ILE A 492 3.64 8.37 22.82
C ILE A 492 2.67 8.47 24.01
N PRO A 493 2.17 9.68 24.35
CA PRO A 493 1.25 9.84 25.46
C PRO A 493 -0.10 9.13 25.24
N GLU A 494 -0.65 8.55 26.31
CA GLU A 494 -1.99 7.97 26.27
C GLU A 494 -3.09 9.03 26.15
N ASP A 495 -2.90 10.19 26.77
CA ASP A 495 -3.86 11.30 26.72
C ASP A 495 -4.02 11.87 25.28
N PRO A 496 -5.25 12.03 24.75
CA PRO A 496 -5.47 12.49 23.39
C PRO A 496 -4.93 13.90 23.07
N GLU A 497 -4.94 14.82 24.04
CA GLU A 497 -4.43 16.19 23.81
C GLU A 497 -2.91 16.24 23.85
N ALA A 498 -2.30 15.49 24.77
CA ALA A 498 -0.86 15.29 24.82
C ALA A 498 -0.36 14.58 23.56
N ARG A 499 -1.09 13.58 23.05
CA ARG A 499 -0.76 12.86 21.81
C ARG A 499 -0.82 13.75 20.57
N ARG A 500 -1.80 14.66 20.47
CA ARG A 500 -1.85 15.63 19.37
C ARG A 500 -0.66 16.59 19.39
N ARG A 501 -0.31 17.11 20.57
CA ARG A 501 0.88 17.97 20.72
C ARG A 501 2.15 17.22 20.36
N PHE A 502 2.31 16.02 20.90
CA PHE A 502 3.42 15.13 20.57
C PHE A 502 3.55 14.93 19.06
N ALA A 503 2.46 14.53 18.37
CA ALA A 503 2.47 14.32 16.93
C ALA A 503 2.79 15.59 16.13
N ALA A 504 2.38 16.78 16.60
CA ALA A 504 2.70 18.05 15.95
C ALA A 504 4.17 18.45 16.12
N GLU A 505 4.80 18.08 17.23
CA GLU A 505 6.17 18.47 17.60
C GLU A 505 7.24 17.48 17.07
N THR A 506 6.89 16.20 16.90
CA THR A 506 7.82 15.16 16.42
C THR A 506 7.90 15.10 14.88
N THR A 507 9.14 15.15 14.36
CA THR A 507 9.52 14.90 12.96
C THR A 507 10.84 14.14 12.89
#